data_AF-A0A925EHI3-F1
#
_entry.id   AF-A0A925EHI3-F1
#
_cell.length_a   1.000
_cell.length_b   1.000
_cell.length_c   1.000
_cell.angle_alpha   90.00
_cell.angle_beta   90.00
_cell.angle_gamma   90.00
#
_symmetry.space_group_name_H-M   'P 1'
#
loop_
_entity.id
_entity.type
_entity.pdbx_description
1 polymer ?
#
loop_
_entity_poly.entity_id
_entity_poly.type
_entity_poly.pdbx_seq_one_letter_code
_entity_poly.pdbx_strand_id
1 'polypeptide(L)'
;MEQTFNDLYTERKRQTKQVLLGFILWTFIETSMGIIQEHILLIKEMNSVKNMLTNLRSPAIISFLLTIPLMIMEIVNRRNFNEGFPIPLFGILWLMPLIFIVILMPIVRSVEAGNGIMVKPISLFTRVIFLAFIAWMWISIVKDQMPCFCGLPNCD
;
A
#
# COMPACT_ATOMS: atom_id res chain seq x y z
N MET A 1 4.14 25.76 -63.95
CA MET A 1 3.30 25.81 -62.73
C MET A 1 3.59 24.66 -61.75
N GLU A 2 4.32 23.61 -62.14
CA GLU A 2 4.64 22.49 -61.23
C GLU A 2 5.63 22.84 -60.10
N GLN A 3 6.61 23.72 -60.35
CA GLN A 3 7.60 24.11 -59.33
C GLN A 3 6.99 24.80 -58.11
N THR A 4 6.05 25.72 -58.31
CA THR A 4 5.40 26.44 -57.21
C THR A 4 4.56 25.51 -56.31
N PHE A 5 3.96 24.47 -56.90
CA PHE A 5 3.17 23.50 -56.15
C PHE A 5 4.06 22.56 -55.32
N ASN A 6 5.21 22.17 -55.86
CA ASN A 6 6.15 21.29 -55.19
C ASN A 6 6.86 21.98 -54.01
N ASP A 7 7.08 23.30 -54.11
CA ASP A 7 7.67 24.11 -53.05
C ASP A 7 6.71 24.25 -51.85
N LEU A 8 5.44 24.57 -52.11
CA LEU A 8 4.39 24.63 -51.08
C LEU A 8 4.13 23.28 -50.41
N TYR A 9 4.24 22.17 -51.15
CA TYR A 9 4.11 20.83 -50.59
C TYR A 9 5.27 20.49 -49.64
N THR A 10 6.50 20.87 -50.01
CA THR A 10 7.70 20.61 -49.22
C THR A 10 7.73 21.44 -47.94
N GLU A 11 7.29 22.70 -48.01
CA GLU A 11 7.19 23.60 -46.87
C GLU A 11 6.13 23.13 -45.86
N ARG A 12 4.94 22.72 -46.34
CA ARG A 12 3.90 22.11 -45.50
C ARG A 12 4.40 20.85 -44.81
N LYS A 13 5.11 19.96 -45.51
CA LYS A 13 5.66 18.71 -44.94
C LYS A 13 6.70 19.00 -43.86
N ARG A 14 7.52 20.05 -44.02
CA ARG A 14 8.51 20.46 -43.01
C ARG A 14 7.83 21.04 -41.77
N GLN A 15 6.83 21.90 -41.96
CA GLN A 15 6.02 22.48 -40.88
C GLN A 15 5.26 21.40 -40.10
N THR A 16 4.59 20.45 -40.78
CA THR A 16 3.89 19.33 -40.13
C THR A 16 4.85 18.46 -39.34
N LYS A 17 6.04 18.14 -39.86
CA LYS A 17 7.05 17.38 -39.11
C LYS A 17 7.54 18.12 -37.87
N GLN A 18 7.75 19.42 -37.96
CA GLN A 18 8.25 20.24 -36.84
C GLN A 18 7.19 20.40 -35.74
N VAL A 19 5.93 20.59 -36.13
CA VAL A 19 4.77 20.59 -35.21
C VAL A 19 4.58 19.21 -34.56
N LEU A 20 4.71 18.13 -35.34
CA LEU A 20 4.57 16.76 -34.85
C LEU A 20 5.71 16.38 -33.89
N LEU A 21 6.95 16.81 -34.16
CA LEU A 21 8.08 16.63 -33.24
C LEU A 21 7.91 17.41 -31.95
N GLY A 22 7.40 18.65 -32.04
CA GLY A 22 7.06 19.46 -30.86
C GLY A 22 5.98 18.78 -30.01
N PHE A 23 4.95 18.22 -30.64
CA PHE A 23 3.91 17.47 -29.95
C PHE A 23 4.44 16.19 -29.30
N ILE A 24 5.29 15.42 -29.99
CA ILE A 24 5.92 14.22 -29.41
C ILE A 24 6.79 14.59 -28.20
N LEU A 25 7.67 15.59 -28.33
CA LEU A 25 8.50 16.06 -27.21
C LEU A 25 7.65 16.55 -26.04
N TRP A 26 6.54 17.25 -26.33
CA TRP A 26 5.59 17.70 -25.30
C TRP A 26 4.95 16.53 -24.56
N THR A 27 4.47 15.50 -25.27
CA THR A 27 3.90 14.29 -24.64
C THR A 27 4.93 13.54 -23.78
N PHE A 28 6.21 13.53 -24.17
CA PHE A 28 7.29 12.96 -23.36
C PHE A 28 7.57 13.77 -22.09
N ILE A 29 7.55 15.11 -22.18
CA ILE A 29 7.72 15.97 -21.01
C ILE A 29 6.55 15.77 -20.03
N GLU A 30 5.32 15.72 -20.54
CA GLU A 30 4.11 15.58 -19.71
C GLU A 30 4.04 14.21 -19.02
N THR A 31 4.42 13.14 -19.72
CA THR A 31 4.53 11.80 -19.12
C THR A 31 5.67 11.71 -18.11
N SER A 32 6.83 12.30 -18.40
CA SER A 32 7.94 12.34 -17.44
C SER A 32 7.62 13.15 -16.19
N MET A 33 6.90 14.27 -16.33
CA MET A 33 6.39 15.05 -15.20
C MET A 33 5.37 14.25 -14.38
N GLY A 34 4.48 13.50 -15.02
CA GLY A 34 3.53 12.60 -14.35
C GLY A 34 4.26 11.53 -13.53
N ILE A 35 5.26 10.86 -14.10
CA ILE A 35 6.08 9.85 -13.42
C ILE A 35 6.85 10.47 -12.24
N ILE A 36 7.46 11.65 -12.43
CA ILE A 36 8.17 12.36 -11.36
C ILE A 36 7.18 12.79 -10.26
N GLN A 37 5.97 13.22 -10.62
CA GLN A 37 4.93 13.60 -9.67
C GLN A 37 4.40 12.39 -8.90
N GLU A 38 4.24 11.24 -9.54
CA GLU A 38 3.92 9.97 -8.87
C GLU A 38 5.06 9.55 -7.92
N HIS A 39 6.32 9.66 -8.32
CA HIS A 39 7.46 9.38 -7.44
C HIS A 39 7.56 10.37 -6.27
N ILE A 40 7.28 11.65 -6.49
CA ILE A 40 7.22 12.66 -5.43
C ILE A 40 6.03 12.39 -4.49
N LEU A 41 4.90 11.93 -5.02
CA LEU A 41 3.74 11.50 -4.23
C LEU A 41 4.07 10.27 -3.39
N LEU A 42 4.78 9.27 -3.92
CA LEU A 42 5.25 8.11 -3.16
C LEU A 42 6.24 8.51 -2.04
N ILE A 43 7.13 9.47 -2.31
CA ILE A 43 8.02 10.05 -1.29
C ILE A 43 7.25 10.88 -0.25
N LYS A 44 6.17 11.56 -0.66
CA LYS A 44 5.26 12.29 0.23
C LYS A 44 4.39 11.35 1.08
N GLU A 45 4.03 10.18 0.55
CA GLU A 45 3.32 9.11 1.24
C GLU A 45 4.20 8.51 2.35
N MET A 46 5.50 8.33 2.11
CA MET A 46 6.48 7.97 3.16
C MET A 46 6.49 8.99 4.31
N ASN A 47 6.34 10.29 4.02
CA ASN A 47 6.19 11.34 5.04
C ASN A 47 4.80 11.38 5.72
N SER A 48 3.76 10.81 5.11
CA SER A 48 2.44 10.66 5.74
C SER A 48 2.44 9.48 6.72
N VAL A 49 3.03 8.34 6.31
CA VAL A 49 3.32 7.22 7.21
C VAL A 49 4.16 7.67 8.40
N LYS A 50 5.10 8.61 8.21
CA LYS A 50 5.92 9.23 9.26
C LYS A 50 5.09 9.95 10.35
N ASN A 51 4.02 10.67 10.00
CA ASN A 51 3.13 11.32 10.98
C ASN A 51 2.15 10.33 11.63
N MET A 52 1.79 9.27 10.92
CA MET A 52 1.02 8.17 11.48
C MET A 52 1.89 7.40 12.49
N LEU A 53 3.06 6.90 12.09
CA LEU A 53 3.96 6.04 12.87
C LEU A 53 4.72 6.79 14.00
N THR A 54 4.45 8.08 14.23
CA THR A 54 5.03 8.83 15.36
C THR A 54 4.17 8.78 16.63
N ASN A 55 2.87 8.53 16.51
CA ASN A 55 1.93 8.47 17.65
C ASN A 55 1.48 7.04 17.97
N LEU A 56 1.53 6.63 19.24
CA LEU A 56 1.01 5.34 19.74
C LEU A 56 -0.47 5.09 19.42
N ARG A 57 -1.22 6.15 19.14
CA ARG A 57 -2.63 6.10 18.71
C ARG A 57 -2.82 5.57 17.28
N SER A 58 -1.82 5.74 16.42
CA SER A 58 -1.89 5.32 15.02
C SER A 58 -1.86 3.80 14.81
N PRO A 59 -0.98 3.01 15.47
CA PRO A 59 -1.02 1.55 15.37
C PRO A 59 -2.40 0.96 15.68
N ALA A 60 -3.08 1.48 16.71
CA ALA A 60 -4.42 1.07 17.08
C ALA A 60 -5.45 1.37 15.98
N ILE A 61 -5.39 2.56 15.38
CA ILE A 61 -6.28 2.98 14.28
C ILE A 61 -6.01 2.16 13.02
N ILE A 62 -4.75 1.97 12.63
CA ILE A 62 -4.37 1.17 11.45
C ILE A 62 -4.85 -0.27 11.63
N SER A 63 -4.59 -0.87 12.78
CA SER A 63 -5.04 -2.24 13.06
C SER A 63 -6.57 -2.34 13.05
N PHE A 64 -7.26 -1.33 13.59
CA PHE A 64 -8.72 -1.28 13.57
C PHE A 64 -9.25 -1.20 12.14
N LEU A 65 -8.70 -0.31 11.31
CA LEU A 65 -9.06 -0.19 9.90
C LEU A 65 -8.84 -1.48 9.12
N LEU A 66 -7.78 -2.24 9.43
CA LEU A 66 -7.52 -3.54 8.81
C LEU A 66 -8.56 -4.60 9.20
N THR A 67 -9.07 -4.52 10.43
CA THR A 67 -10.01 -5.51 10.99
C THR A 67 -11.47 -5.19 10.65
N ILE A 68 -11.81 -3.92 10.42
CA ILE A 68 -13.19 -3.47 10.14
C ILE A 68 -13.84 -4.20 8.95
N PRO A 69 -13.22 -4.34 7.77
CA PRO A 69 -13.86 -5.01 6.63
C PRO A 69 -14.25 -6.45 6.96
N LEU A 70 -13.41 -7.16 7.73
CA LEU A 70 -13.67 -8.54 8.18
C LEU A 70 -14.84 -8.57 9.18
N MET A 71 -14.90 -7.61 10.11
CA MET A 71 -16.05 -7.47 11.01
C MET A 71 -17.35 -7.19 10.27
N ILE A 72 -17.31 -6.32 9.24
CA ILE A 72 -18.50 -5.99 8.44
C ILE A 72 -18.97 -7.23 7.66
N MET A 73 -18.06 -7.97 7.03
CA MET A 73 -18.42 -9.20 6.29
C MET A 73 -19.07 -10.22 7.21
N GLU A 74 -18.50 -10.45 8.40
CA GLU A 74 -19.10 -11.30 9.42
C GLU A 74 -20.51 -10.81 9.80
N ILE A 75 -20.67 -9.54 10.15
CA ILE A 75 -21.98 -8.99 10.55
C ILE A 75 -23.03 -9.15 9.44
N VAL A 76 -22.65 -8.94 8.17
CA VAL A 76 -23.58 -9.03 7.03
C VAL A 76 -23.99 -10.46 6.77
N ASN A 77 -23.03 -11.39 6.71
CA ASN A 77 -23.31 -12.79 6.36
C ASN A 77 -23.94 -13.55 7.53
N ARG A 78 -23.69 -13.12 8.75
CA ARG A 78 -24.22 -13.73 9.97
C ARG A 78 -25.66 -13.37 10.31
N ARG A 79 -26.27 -12.40 9.60
CA ARG A 79 -27.69 -12.05 9.83
C ARG A 79 -28.65 -13.22 9.70
N ASN A 80 -28.24 -14.27 8.98
CA ASN A 80 -29.05 -15.47 8.74
C ASN A 80 -28.77 -16.61 9.74
N PHE A 81 -27.76 -16.47 10.60
CA PHE A 81 -27.33 -17.50 11.56
C PHE A 81 -27.58 -17.01 13.00
N ASN A 82 -28.22 -17.84 13.83
CA ASN A 82 -28.64 -17.48 15.19
C ASN A 82 -27.53 -17.67 16.23
N GLU A 83 -26.30 -17.31 15.90
CA GLU A 83 -25.10 -17.54 16.69
C GLU A 83 -24.52 -16.22 17.24
N GLY A 84 -23.76 -16.26 18.36
CA GLY A 84 -23.21 -15.06 19.03
C GLY A 84 -21.87 -14.59 18.46
N PHE A 85 -21.67 -13.28 18.24
CA PHE A 85 -20.50 -12.75 17.52
C PHE A 85 -19.16 -13.23 18.11
N PRO A 86 -18.18 -13.69 17.31
CA PRO A 86 -16.93 -14.23 17.82
C PRO A 86 -15.97 -13.12 18.28
N ILE A 87 -16.33 -12.43 19.36
CA ILE A 87 -15.56 -11.32 19.95
C ILE A 87 -14.09 -11.70 20.20
N PRO A 88 -13.74 -12.90 20.73
CA PRO A 88 -12.34 -13.25 20.97
C PRO A 88 -11.50 -13.30 19.69
N LEU A 89 -12.06 -13.82 18.60
CA LEU A 89 -11.39 -13.91 17.30
C LEU A 89 -11.01 -12.53 16.79
N PHE A 90 -11.96 -11.60 16.75
CA PHE A 90 -11.72 -10.23 16.31
C PHE A 90 -10.80 -9.45 17.24
N GLY A 91 -10.83 -9.74 18.54
CA GLY A 91 -9.87 -9.21 19.50
C GLY A 91 -8.43 -9.60 19.17
N ILE A 92 -8.18 -10.89 18.88
CA ILE A 92 -6.86 -11.39 18.48
C ILE A 92 -6.45 -10.82 17.11
N LEU A 93 -7.39 -10.80 16.15
CA LEU A 93 -7.17 -10.32 14.80
C LEU A 93 -6.81 -8.83 14.75
N TRP A 94 -7.32 -8.04 15.69
CA TRP A 94 -6.95 -6.64 15.89
C TRP A 94 -5.65 -6.48 16.70
N LEU A 95 -5.38 -7.34 17.68
CA LEU A 95 -4.22 -7.19 18.54
C LEU A 95 -2.91 -7.58 17.83
N MET A 96 -2.95 -8.55 16.92
CA MET A 96 -1.75 -9.00 16.19
C MET A 96 -1.14 -7.93 15.27
N PRO A 97 -1.89 -7.24 14.38
CA PRO A 97 -1.33 -6.16 13.57
C PRO A 97 -0.90 -4.96 14.41
N LEU A 98 -1.57 -4.70 15.54
CA LEU A 98 -1.14 -3.68 16.49
C LEU A 98 0.27 -3.99 17.02
N ILE A 99 0.48 -5.20 17.53
CA ILE A 99 1.81 -5.64 18.01
C ILE A 99 2.83 -5.58 16.88
N PHE A 100 2.47 -6.02 15.68
CA PHE A 100 3.33 -5.96 14.49
C PHE A 100 3.83 -4.53 14.24
N ILE A 101 2.93 -3.55 14.18
CA ILE A 101 3.27 -2.15 13.92
C ILE A 101 4.12 -1.56 15.07
N VAL A 102 3.81 -1.90 16.32
CA VAL A 102 4.58 -1.44 17.49
C VAL A 102 6.02 -1.94 17.45
N ILE A 103 6.25 -3.19 17.01
CA ILE A 103 7.59 -3.77 16.89
C ILE A 103 8.33 -3.25 15.67
N LEU A 104 7.60 -2.97 14.58
CA LEU A 104 8.15 -2.41 13.34
C LEU A 104 8.59 -0.95 13.52
N MET A 105 7.85 -0.15 14.29
CA MET A 105 8.12 1.28 14.52
C MET A 105 9.58 1.59 14.92
N PRO A 106 10.20 0.98 15.94
CA PRO A 106 11.59 1.26 16.30
C PRO A 106 12.60 0.79 15.25
N ILE A 107 12.27 -0.23 14.45
CA ILE A 107 13.13 -0.69 13.34
C ILE A 107 13.16 0.40 12.25
N VAL A 108 11.98 0.85 11.82
CA VAL A 108 11.83 1.92 10.83
C VAL A 108 12.56 3.18 11.29
N ARG A 109 12.32 3.64 12.53
CA ARG A 109 13.01 4.81 13.10
C ARG A 109 14.53 4.64 13.16
N SER A 110 15.03 3.43 13.43
CA SER A 110 16.47 3.16 13.48
C SER A 110 17.13 3.25 12.11
N VAL A 111 16.46 2.74 11.07
CA VAL A 111 16.92 2.82 9.68
C VAL A 111 16.84 4.26 9.18
N GLU A 112 15.76 4.98 9.50
CA GLU A 112 15.56 6.38 9.13
C GLU A 112 16.58 7.32 9.77
N ALA A 113 16.99 7.08 11.01
CA ALA A 113 18.02 7.87 11.69
C ALA A 113 19.43 7.71 11.06
N GLY A 114 19.57 6.90 10.01
CA GLY A 114 20.86 6.59 9.39
C GLY A 114 21.78 5.79 10.31
N ASN A 115 21.26 5.28 11.43
CA ASN A 115 22.02 4.38 12.28
C ASN A 115 22.28 3.12 11.47
N GLY A 116 23.55 2.72 11.39
CA GLY A 116 23.91 1.47 10.74
C GLY A 116 23.09 0.33 11.31
N ILE A 117 22.38 -0.38 10.45
CA ILE A 117 21.65 -1.63 10.76
C ILE A 117 22.57 -2.63 11.50
N MET A 118 23.89 -2.48 11.34
CA MET A 118 24.96 -3.22 12.01
C MET A 118 25.25 -2.85 13.48
N VAL A 119 24.61 -1.83 14.09
CA VAL A 119 24.90 -1.48 15.50
C VAL A 119 24.36 -2.55 16.48
N LYS A 120 23.27 -3.26 16.13
CA LYS A 120 22.69 -4.37 16.94
C LYS A 120 22.08 -5.47 16.06
N PRO A 121 22.90 -6.25 15.32
CA PRO A 121 22.41 -7.18 14.30
C PRO A 121 21.56 -8.31 14.88
N ILE A 122 21.94 -8.84 16.05
CA ILE A 122 21.21 -9.93 16.71
C ILE A 122 19.80 -9.47 17.13
N SER A 123 19.69 -8.30 17.77
CA SER A 123 18.38 -7.77 18.19
C SER A 123 17.47 -7.47 17.01
N LEU A 124 18.02 -7.02 15.88
CA LEU A 124 17.25 -6.76 14.67
C LEU A 124 16.76 -8.08 14.07
N PHE A 125 17.64 -9.08 13.96
CA PHE A 125 17.30 -10.40 13.45
C PHE A 125 16.17 -11.06 14.26
N THR A 126 16.25 -11.03 15.59
CA THR A 126 15.18 -11.55 16.47
C THR A 126 13.85 -10.85 16.22
N ARG A 127 13.84 -9.52 16.06
CA ARG A 127 12.60 -8.77 15.79
C ARG A 127 12.03 -9.09 14.42
N VAL A 128 12.86 -9.25 13.39
CA VAL A 128 12.42 -9.62 12.04
C VAL A 128 11.80 -11.01 12.03
N ILE A 129 12.41 -12.00 12.69
CA ILE A 129 11.82 -13.34 12.85
C ILE A 129 10.46 -13.25 13.54
N PHE A 130 10.37 -12.47 14.62
CA PHE A 130 9.13 -12.33 15.37
C PHE A 130 8.01 -11.66 14.54
N LEU A 131 8.36 -10.63 13.75
CA LEU A 131 7.43 -9.99 12.81
C LEU A 131 6.94 -10.98 11.74
N ALA A 132 7.85 -11.79 11.16
CA ALA A 132 7.48 -12.82 10.19
C ALA A 132 6.54 -13.86 10.81
N PHE A 133 6.79 -14.28 12.05
CA PHE A 133 5.92 -15.21 12.78
C PHE A 133 4.53 -14.62 13.03
N ILE A 134 4.44 -13.36 13.47
CA ILE A 134 3.16 -12.66 13.66
C ILE A 134 2.39 -12.58 12.34
N ALA A 135 3.05 -12.15 11.26
CA ALA A 135 2.41 -12.04 9.94
C ALA A 135 1.91 -13.40 9.45
N TRP A 136 2.72 -14.46 9.60
CA TRP A 136 2.34 -15.82 9.25
C TRP A 136 1.09 -16.29 10.01
N MET A 137 1.08 -16.12 11.34
CA MET A 137 -0.06 -16.50 12.18
C MET A 137 -1.32 -15.72 11.80
N TRP A 138 -1.20 -14.40 11.60
CA TRP A 138 -2.34 -13.57 11.22
C TRP A 138 -2.95 -14.00 9.89
N ILE A 139 -2.11 -14.22 8.87
CA ILE A 139 -2.56 -14.71 7.56
C ILE A 139 -3.22 -16.09 7.69
N SER A 140 -2.66 -16.97 8.54
CA SER A 140 -3.21 -18.31 8.77
C SER A 140 -4.61 -18.24 9.38
N ILE A 141 -4.81 -17.40 10.39
CA ILE A 141 -6.13 -17.16 11.02
C ILE A 141 -7.12 -16.60 9.99
N VAL A 142 -6.73 -15.61 9.21
CA VAL A 142 -7.62 -15.03 8.19
C VAL A 142 -8.02 -16.07 7.14
N LYS A 143 -7.07 -16.91 6.69
CA LYS A 143 -7.35 -17.96 5.72
C LYS A 143 -8.30 -19.01 6.27
N ASP A 144 -8.08 -19.42 7.50
CA ASP A 144 -8.90 -20.39 8.21
C ASP A 144 -10.35 -19.90 8.40
N GLN A 145 -10.51 -18.60 8.69
CA GLN A 145 -11.81 -17.99 8.98
C GLN A 145 -12.49 -17.36 7.74
N MET A 146 -11.82 -17.36 6.59
CA MET A 146 -12.37 -16.83 5.34
C MET A 146 -13.69 -17.51 4.90
N PRO A 147 -13.85 -18.85 5.02
CA PRO A 147 -15.11 -19.52 4.76
C PRO A 147 -16.27 -18.94 5.60
N CYS A 148 -16.04 -18.70 6.90
CA CYS A 148 -17.01 -18.11 7.82
C CYS A 148 -17.40 -16.71 7.35
N PHE A 149 -16.40 -15.89 7.02
CA PHE A 149 -16.62 -14.52 6.52
C PHE A 149 -17.38 -14.49 5.20
N CYS A 150 -17.39 -15.57 4.41
CA CYS A 150 -18.18 -15.70 3.19
C CYS A 150 -19.58 -16.28 3.43
N GLY A 151 -19.95 -16.61 4.68
CA GLY A 151 -21.27 -17.10 5.05
C GLY A 151 -21.49 -18.59 4.80
N LEU A 152 -20.43 -19.39 4.73
CA LEU A 152 -20.56 -20.85 4.71
C LEU A 152 -21.08 -21.35 6.09
N PRO A 153 -22.08 -22.25 6.13
CA PRO A 153 -22.56 -22.84 7.38
C PRO A 153 -21.53 -23.82 7.97
N ASN A 154 -21.52 -23.99 9.30
CA ASN A 154 -20.65 -24.92 10.05
C ASN A 154 -19.15 -24.68 9.80
N CYS A 155 -18.70 -23.44 9.99
CA CYS A 155 -17.29 -23.12 9.96
C CYS A 155 -16.73 -23.07 11.39
N ASP A 156 -16.56 -24.26 11.98
CA ASP A 156 -15.88 -24.50 13.26
C ASP A 156 -14.64 -25.39 13.05
#